data_AF-A0AAU8XCU3-F1
#
_entry.id   AF-A0AAU8XCU3-F1
#
_cell.length_a   1.000
_cell.length_b   1.000
_cell.length_c   1.000
_cell.angle_alpha   90.00
_cell.angle_beta   90.00
_cell.angle_gamma   90.00
#
_symmetry.space_group_name_H-M   'P 1'
#
loop_
_entity.id
_entity.type
_entity.pdbx_description
1 polymer ?
#
loop_
_entity_poly.entity_id
_entity_poly.type
_entity_poly.pdbx_seq_one_letter_code
_entity_poly.pdbx_strand_id
1 'polypeptide(L)'
;MTILKTAKKAAKFTFVSMPLSIFGWRNISTNHQHLKDLVNTIRNPHCPACDRGVMFVHKDAEPDKNALYPWTCSGGCGFSVFTKRDPHSINEVVIPLISKRGRARLNGMSEQEQMGLIKSHTRQSRMFWILAALCPLIALYSLATGGMAMTCISILSMAVPFSILAIKWSYRAWQVHTGTLYVEGAFKQFVKRGLWLPGVEA
;
A
#
# COMPACT_ATOMS: atom_id res chain seq x y z
N MET A 1 21.08 -48.13 -2.08
CA MET A 1 22.15 -47.16 -1.71
C MET A 1 22.54 -46.21 -2.86
N THR A 2 21.61 -45.80 -3.73
CA THR A 2 21.88 -44.95 -4.92
C THR A 2 21.28 -43.54 -4.83
N ILE A 3 20.19 -43.36 -4.07
CA ILE A 3 19.46 -42.08 -3.94
C ILE A 3 20.27 -41.00 -3.20
N LEU A 4 21.08 -41.40 -2.21
CA LEU A 4 21.96 -40.51 -1.44
C LEU A 4 23.10 -39.90 -2.26
N LYS A 5 23.57 -40.58 -3.33
CA LYS A 5 24.63 -40.05 -4.20
C LYS A 5 24.08 -39.02 -5.19
N THR A 6 22.83 -39.19 -5.63
CA THR A 6 22.13 -38.24 -6.51
C THR A 6 21.78 -36.95 -5.77
N ALA A 7 21.34 -37.05 -4.51
CA ALA A 7 21.10 -35.90 -3.64
C ALA A 7 22.37 -35.06 -3.38
N LYS A 8 23.53 -35.72 -3.17
CA LYS A 8 24.83 -35.04 -3.02
C LYS A 8 25.29 -34.32 -4.30
N LYS A 9 24.94 -34.84 -5.49
CA LYS A 9 25.23 -34.15 -6.77
C LYS A 9 24.30 -32.96 -6.99
N ALA A 10 23.00 -33.10 -6.72
CA ALA A 10 22.02 -32.01 -6.85
C ALA A 10 22.32 -30.82 -5.91
N ALA A 11 22.70 -31.10 -4.65
CA ALA A 11 23.12 -30.06 -3.71
C ALA A 11 24.40 -29.32 -4.14
N LYS A 12 25.31 -29.97 -4.89
CA LYS A 12 26.49 -29.28 -5.44
C LYS A 12 26.14 -28.26 -6.53
N PHE A 13 24.98 -28.39 -7.19
CA PHE A 13 24.52 -27.43 -8.20
C PHE A 13 23.69 -26.28 -7.64
N THR A 14 23.16 -26.39 -6.41
CA THR A 14 22.45 -25.27 -5.75
C THR A 14 23.41 -24.27 -5.08
N PHE A 15 24.67 -24.66 -4.85
CA PHE A 15 25.70 -23.79 -4.24
C PHE A 15 26.70 -23.20 -5.25
N VAL A 16 26.55 -23.48 -6.55
CA VAL A 16 27.19 -22.62 -7.56
C VAL A 16 26.44 -21.31 -7.50
N SER A 17 27.11 -20.28 -6.97
CA SER A 17 26.65 -18.89 -6.90
C SER A 17 25.78 -18.58 -8.13
N MET A 18 24.46 -18.48 -7.95
CA MET A 18 23.60 -17.92 -9.00
C MET A 18 24.19 -16.55 -9.31
N PRO A 19 24.70 -16.32 -10.53
CA PRO A 19 25.32 -15.05 -10.82
C PRO A 19 24.22 -13.99 -10.72
N LEU A 20 24.45 -12.99 -9.85
CA LEU A 20 23.57 -11.85 -9.59
C LEU A 20 23.12 -11.12 -10.87
N SER A 21 23.77 -11.39 -12.01
CA SER A 21 23.36 -10.97 -13.34
C SER A 21 22.01 -11.51 -13.79
N ILE A 22 21.58 -12.70 -13.35
CA ILE A 22 20.27 -13.29 -13.68
C ILE A 22 19.15 -12.57 -12.92
N PHE A 23 19.44 -12.02 -11.73
CA PHE A 23 18.49 -11.21 -10.95
C PHE A 23 18.27 -9.80 -11.52
N GLY A 24 18.74 -9.51 -12.74
CA GLY A 24 18.53 -8.21 -13.39
C GLY A 24 19.18 -7.04 -12.63
N TRP A 25 20.11 -7.32 -11.72
CA TRP A 25 20.75 -6.33 -10.85
C TRP A 25 21.42 -5.22 -11.64
N ARG A 26 21.98 -5.56 -12.81
CA ARG A 26 22.61 -4.59 -13.72
C ARG A 26 21.59 -3.59 -14.28
N ASN A 27 20.36 -4.03 -14.58
CA ASN A 27 19.28 -3.15 -15.04
C ASN A 27 18.73 -2.27 -13.92
N ILE A 28 18.68 -2.79 -12.69
CA ILE A 28 18.26 -2.00 -11.50
C ILE A 28 19.30 -0.92 -11.21
N SER A 29 20.60 -1.25 -11.33
CA SER A 29 21.69 -0.30 -11.11
C SER A 29 21.72 0.82 -12.15
N THR A 30 21.49 0.54 -13.44
CA THR A 30 21.47 1.58 -14.49
C THR A 30 20.19 2.42 -14.46
N ASN A 31 19.04 1.83 -14.12
CA ASN A 31 17.76 2.54 -14.08
C ASN A 31 17.38 3.09 -12.69
N HIS A 32 18.32 3.08 -11.75
CA HIS A 32 18.09 3.52 -10.37
C HIS A 32 17.46 4.92 -10.29
N GLN A 33 17.94 5.88 -11.08
CA GLN A 33 17.43 7.26 -11.05
C GLN A 33 15.96 7.33 -11.50
N HIS A 34 15.61 6.61 -12.56
CA HIS A 34 14.22 6.54 -13.04
C HIS A 34 13.31 5.84 -12.03
N LEU A 35 13.79 4.75 -11.41
CA LEU A 35 13.07 4.08 -10.31
C LEU A 35 12.87 5.02 -9.12
N LYS A 36 13.88 5.82 -8.78
CA LYS A 36 13.81 6.81 -7.70
C LYS A 36 12.78 7.89 -8.02
N ASP A 37 12.76 8.40 -9.25
CA ASP A 37 11.79 9.42 -9.69
C ASP A 37 10.35 8.89 -9.72
N LEU A 38 10.14 7.65 -10.18
CA LEU A 38 8.84 6.99 -10.12
C LEU A 38 8.37 6.80 -8.68
N VAL A 39 9.24 6.30 -7.80
CA VAL A 39 8.94 6.11 -6.38
C VAL A 39 8.62 7.45 -5.71
N ASN A 40 9.35 8.51 -6.04
CA ASN A 40 9.09 9.85 -5.54
C ASN A 40 7.73 10.36 -6.02
N THR A 41 7.39 10.16 -7.29
CA THR A 41 6.09 10.58 -7.86
C THR A 41 4.92 9.83 -7.22
N ILE A 42 5.07 8.52 -6.97
CA ILE A 42 4.05 7.71 -6.28
C ILE A 42 3.80 8.20 -4.84
N ARG A 43 4.84 8.74 -4.19
CA ARG A 43 4.75 9.29 -2.83
C ARG A 43 4.19 10.71 -2.78
N ASN A 44 3.95 11.35 -3.92
CA ASN A 44 3.39 12.69 -3.94
C ASN A 44 1.93 12.68 -3.45
N PRO A 45 1.51 13.68 -2.66
CA PRO A 45 0.15 13.73 -2.15
C PRO A 45 -0.86 13.99 -3.27
N HIS A 46 -2.07 13.45 -3.08
CA HIS A 46 -3.21 13.79 -3.93
C HIS A 46 -3.60 15.26 -3.78
N CYS A 47 -4.13 15.84 -4.83
CA CYS A 47 -4.57 17.22 -4.82
C CYS A 47 -5.81 17.38 -3.91
N PRO A 48 -5.76 18.25 -2.89
CA PRO A 48 -6.86 18.42 -1.95
C PRO A 48 -8.11 19.01 -2.62
N ALA A 49 -7.97 19.70 -3.76
CA ALA A 49 -9.08 20.38 -4.43
C ALA A 49 -9.96 19.44 -5.26
N CYS A 50 -9.36 18.49 -5.98
CA CYS A 50 -10.08 17.63 -6.94
C CYS A 50 -10.10 16.14 -6.58
N ASP A 51 -9.30 15.68 -5.60
CA ASP A 51 -9.10 14.28 -5.20
C ASP A 51 -8.69 13.29 -6.33
N ARG A 52 -8.62 13.74 -7.58
CA ARG A 52 -8.31 12.93 -8.78
C ARG A 52 -6.86 13.07 -9.25
N GLY A 53 -6.27 14.24 -9.07
CA GLY A 53 -4.90 14.55 -9.47
C GLY A 53 -3.89 14.32 -8.36
N VAL A 54 -2.62 14.22 -8.74
CA VAL A 54 -1.47 14.25 -7.82
C VAL A 54 -0.78 15.60 -7.91
N MET A 55 -0.22 16.06 -6.80
CA MET A 55 0.60 17.26 -6.78
C MET A 55 1.99 16.92 -7.32
N PHE A 56 2.54 17.74 -8.21
CA PHE A 56 3.89 17.54 -8.70
C PHE A 56 4.53 18.88 -9.05
N VAL A 57 5.85 18.91 -9.08
CA VAL A 57 6.63 20.06 -9.54
C VAL A 57 7.08 19.76 -10.96
N HIS A 58 6.80 20.67 -11.90
CA HIS A 58 7.31 20.58 -13.25
C HIS A 58 8.85 20.67 -13.24
N LYS A 59 9.53 19.88 -14.09
CA LYS A 59 10.99 19.88 -14.15
C LYS A 59 11.56 21.25 -14.55
N ASP A 60 10.80 21.99 -15.35
CA ASP A 60 11.15 23.30 -15.91
C ASP A 60 10.65 24.47 -15.05
N ALA A 61 10.12 24.20 -13.86
CA ALA A 61 9.64 25.26 -12.98
C ALA A 61 10.82 26.02 -12.36
N GLU A 62 10.91 27.31 -12.66
CA GLU A 62 11.87 28.20 -12.02
C GLU A 62 11.46 28.48 -10.57
N PRO A 63 12.43 28.53 -9.64
CA PRO A 63 12.17 28.91 -8.26
C PRO A 63 11.79 30.39 -8.16
N ASP A 64 10.84 30.70 -7.28
CA ASP A 64 10.56 32.09 -6.91
C ASP A 64 11.74 32.69 -6.11
N LYS A 65 11.73 34.01 -5.87
CA LYS A 65 12.79 34.77 -5.15
C LYS A 65 13.20 34.16 -3.80
N ASN A 66 12.32 33.37 -3.19
CA ASN A 66 12.53 32.66 -1.92
C ASN A 66 12.89 31.16 -2.08
N ALA A 67 13.31 30.72 -3.27
CA ALA A 67 13.60 29.31 -3.60
C ALA A 67 12.41 28.35 -3.45
N LEU A 68 11.18 28.86 -3.62
CA LEU A 68 9.95 28.07 -3.57
C LEU A 68 9.55 27.64 -4.98
N TYR A 69 9.13 26.39 -5.11
CA TYR A 69 8.67 25.80 -6.36
C TYR A 69 7.15 25.69 -6.38
N PRO A 70 6.49 25.99 -7.52
CA PRO A 70 5.07 25.77 -7.68
C PRO A 70 4.78 24.27 -7.80
N TRP A 71 4.07 23.73 -6.82
CA TRP A 71 3.45 22.42 -6.91
C TRP A 71 2.08 22.56 -7.54
N THR A 72 1.89 21.96 -8.71
CA THR A 72 0.65 22.03 -9.47
C THR A 72 -0.07 20.67 -9.45
N CYS A 73 -1.39 20.72 -9.64
CA CYS A 73 -2.20 19.51 -9.76
C CYS A 73 -2.20 18.98 -11.19
N SER A 74 -1.95 17.67 -11.35
CA SER A 74 -2.03 16.99 -12.66
C SER A 74 -3.44 16.93 -13.25
N GLY A 75 -4.46 17.04 -12.41
CA GLY A 75 -5.86 17.02 -12.84
C GLY A 75 -6.36 18.34 -13.42
N GLY A 76 -5.51 19.37 -13.54
CA GLY A 76 -5.88 20.65 -14.16
C GLY A 76 -6.85 21.51 -13.35
N CYS A 77 -7.00 21.26 -12.05
CA CYS A 77 -7.96 21.99 -11.20
C CYS A 77 -7.51 23.40 -10.79
N GLY A 78 -6.36 23.89 -11.27
CA GLY A 78 -5.82 25.20 -10.94
C GLY A 78 -5.26 25.35 -9.52
N PHE A 79 -5.37 24.33 -8.66
CA PHE A 79 -4.80 24.36 -7.32
C PHE A 79 -3.27 24.27 -7.41
N SER A 80 -2.59 25.29 -6.88
CA SER A 80 -1.13 25.33 -6.78
C SER A 80 -0.69 25.80 -5.40
N VAL A 81 0.43 25.26 -4.92
CA VAL A 81 1.02 25.63 -3.64
C VAL A 81 2.53 25.83 -3.84
N PHE A 82 3.05 26.94 -3.33
CA PHE A 82 4.49 27.21 -3.35
C PHE A 82 5.15 26.61 -2.11
N THR A 83 5.99 25.60 -2.29
CA THR A 83 6.76 25.00 -1.20
C THR A 83 8.17 24.62 -1.69
N LYS A 84 9.01 24.05 -0.81
CA LYS A 84 10.30 23.51 -1.24
C LYS A 84 10.07 22.34 -2.20
N ARG A 85 11.10 21.94 -2.96
CA ARG A 85 11.04 20.78 -3.86
C ARG A 85 10.93 19.44 -3.12
N ASP A 86 10.99 19.45 -1.79
CA ASP A 86 10.99 18.27 -0.95
C ASP A 86 9.56 17.74 -0.69
N PRO A 87 9.28 16.45 -0.93
CA PRO A 87 7.97 15.84 -0.65
C PRO A 87 7.49 15.99 0.80
N HIS A 88 8.39 16.12 1.77
CA HIS A 88 8.00 16.34 3.16
C HIS A 88 7.32 17.71 3.33
N SER A 89 7.90 18.74 2.74
CA SER A 89 7.40 20.12 2.87
C SER A 89 6.01 20.33 2.28
N ILE A 90 5.67 19.65 1.17
CA ILE A 90 4.30 19.70 0.64
C ILE A 90 3.32 18.91 1.51
N ASN A 91 3.75 17.79 2.08
CA ASN A 91 2.90 16.97 2.93
C ASN A 91 2.47 17.72 4.20
N GLU A 92 3.36 18.53 4.79
CA GLU A 92 3.02 19.39 5.92
C GLU A 92 1.90 20.39 5.61
N VAL A 93 1.80 20.87 4.36
CA VAL A 93 0.75 21.82 3.95
C VAL A 93 -0.52 21.10 3.49
N VAL A 94 -0.37 20.03 2.71
CA VAL A 94 -1.49 19.35 2.04
C VAL A 94 -2.24 18.39 2.97
N ILE A 95 -1.54 17.66 3.86
CA ILE A 95 -2.20 16.69 4.78
C ILE A 95 -3.20 17.39 5.71
N PRO A 96 -2.91 18.56 6.32
CA PRO A 96 -3.90 19.29 7.10
C PRO A 96 -5.12 19.74 6.29
N LEU A 97 -4.94 20.13 5.02
CA LEU A 97 -6.05 20.52 4.14
C LEU A 97 -6.94 19.32 3.79
N ILE A 98 -6.33 18.19 3.41
CA ILE A 98 -7.04 16.94 3.13
C ILE A 98 -7.79 16.47 4.37
N SER A 99 -7.16 16.51 5.55
CA SER A 99 -7.79 16.04 6.79
C SER A 99 -8.96 16.93 7.21
N LYS A 100 -8.82 18.26 7.15
CA LYS A 100 -9.92 19.21 7.41
C LYS A 100 -11.10 18.96 6.46
N ARG A 101 -10.83 18.84 5.16
CA ARG A 101 -11.87 18.57 4.15
C ARG A 101 -12.51 17.19 4.34
N GLY A 102 -11.71 16.17 4.60
CA GLY A 102 -12.20 14.80 4.86
C GLY A 102 -13.10 14.73 6.09
N ARG A 103 -12.74 15.44 7.17
CA ARG A 103 -13.58 15.55 8.38
C ARG A 103 -14.85 16.36 8.14
N ALA A 104 -14.76 17.48 7.42
CA ALA A 104 -15.93 18.27 7.06
C ALA A 104 -16.91 17.45 6.21
N ARG A 105 -16.40 16.65 5.26
CA ARG A 105 -17.21 15.74 4.45
C ARG A 105 -17.84 14.63 5.29
N LEU A 106 -17.12 14.08 6.27
CA LEU A 106 -17.67 13.09 7.18
C LEU A 106 -18.80 13.67 8.04
N ASN A 107 -18.56 14.84 8.64
CA ASN A 107 -19.54 15.52 9.50
C ASN A 107 -20.78 15.99 8.73
N GLY A 108 -20.65 16.26 7.43
CA GLY A 108 -21.76 16.63 6.56
C GLY A 108 -22.56 15.43 6.02
N MET A 109 -22.11 14.19 6.20
CA MET A 109 -22.87 13.00 5.79
C MET A 109 -23.89 12.61 6.85
N SER A 110 -25.04 12.11 6.39
CA SER A 110 -26.05 11.53 7.27
C SER A 110 -25.55 10.25 7.96
N GLU A 111 -26.10 9.93 9.13
CA GLU A 111 -25.77 8.68 9.85
C GLU A 111 -26.04 7.44 8.98
N GLN A 112 -27.07 7.47 8.14
CA GLN A 112 -27.41 6.39 7.22
C GLN A 112 -26.31 6.17 6.16
N GLU A 113 -25.77 7.23 5.58
CA GLU A 113 -24.67 7.16 4.61
C GLU A 113 -23.37 6.67 5.27
N GLN A 114 -23.08 7.15 6.48
CA GLN A 114 -21.92 6.68 7.25
C GLN A 114 -22.03 5.18 7.55
N MET A 115 -23.18 4.71 8.01
CA MET A 115 -23.43 3.29 8.24
C MET A 115 -23.33 2.46 6.96
N GLY A 116 -23.82 2.97 5.83
CA GLY A 116 -23.67 2.34 4.52
C GLY A 116 -22.19 2.16 4.13
N LEU A 117 -21.37 3.19 4.34
CA LEU A 117 -19.93 3.15 4.11
C LEU A 117 -19.24 2.11 5.00
N ILE A 118 -19.57 2.10 6.29
CA ILE A 118 -19.02 1.15 7.27
C ILE A 118 -19.36 -0.28 6.85
N LYS A 119 -20.62 -0.57 6.52
CA LYS A 119 -21.04 -1.91 6.06
C LYS A 119 -20.30 -2.35 4.79
N SER A 120 -20.13 -1.44 3.83
CA SER A 120 -19.38 -1.71 2.60
C SER A 120 -17.91 -2.07 2.88
N HIS A 121 -17.22 -1.26 3.68
CA HIS A 121 -15.81 -1.50 4.03
C HIS A 121 -15.62 -2.78 4.85
N THR A 122 -16.53 -3.04 5.80
CA THR A 122 -16.52 -4.28 6.60
C THR A 122 -16.75 -5.50 5.72
N ARG A 123 -17.69 -5.43 4.75
CA ARG A 123 -17.93 -6.51 3.79
C ARG A 123 -16.67 -6.81 2.96
N GLN A 124 -16.01 -5.78 2.44
CA GLN A 124 -14.78 -5.94 1.66
C GLN A 124 -13.65 -6.53 2.51
N SER A 125 -13.47 -6.06 3.75
CA SER A 125 -12.49 -6.63 4.68
C SER A 125 -12.74 -8.12 4.92
N ARG A 126 -13.99 -8.52 5.17
CA ARG A 126 -14.38 -9.93 5.35
C ARG A 126 -14.11 -10.77 4.12
N MET A 127 -14.42 -10.27 2.92
CA MET A 127 -14.10 -10.98 1.68
C MET A 127 -12.59 -11.25 1.57
N PHE A 128 -11.74 -10.25 1.80
CA PHE A 128 -10.29 -10.45 1.73
C PHE A 128 -9.76 -11.39 2.82
N TRP A 129 -10.35 -11.40 4.03
CA TRP A 129 -10.03 -12.39 5.05
C TRP A 129 -10.40 -13.82 4.62
N ILE A 130 -11.54 -14.00 3.96
CA ILE A 130 -11.94 -15.30 3.39
C ILE A 130 -10.95 -15.74 2.31
N LEU A 131 -10.57 -14.86 1.38
CA LEU A 131 -9.56 -15.18 0.37
C LEU A 131 -8.21 -15.52 1.00
N ALA A 132 -7.77 -14.76 2.02
CA ALA A 132 -6.53 -15.03 2.73
C ALA A 132 -6.54 -16.39 3.45
N ALA A 133 -7.68 -16.81 4.01
CA ALA A 133 -7.86 -18.12 4.63
C ALA A 133 -7.98 -19.26 3.60
N LEU A 134 -8.47 -18.97 2.40
CA LEU A 134 -8.57 -19.94 1.30
C LEU A 134 -7.19 -20.31 0.74
N CYS A 135 -6.24 -19.36 0.66
CA CYS A 135 -4.88 -19.61 0.19
C CYS A 135 -4.16 -20.78 0.90
N PRO A 136 -4.05 -20.83 2.24
CA PRO A 136 -3.43 -21.97 2.92
C PRO A 136 -4.21 -23.27 2.76
N LEU A 137 -5.55 -23.22 2.69
CA LEU A 137 -6.36 -24.42 2.43
C LEU A 137 -6.06 -25.01 1.05
N ILE A 138 -5.97 -24.17 0.02
CA ILE A 138 -5.58 -24.60 -1.33
C ILE A 138 -4.14 -25.12 -1.34
N ALA A 139 -3.22 -24.47 -0.63
CA ALA A 139 -1.83 -24.94 -0.55
C ALA A 139 -1.74 -26.33 0.12
N LEU A 140 -2.48 -26.56 1.21
CA LEU A 140 -2.55 -27.87 1.88
C LEU A 140 -3.16 -28.94 0.97
N TYR A 141 -4.25 -28.61 0.25
CA TYR A 141 -4.85 -29.50 -0.72
C TYR A 141 -3.90 -29.84 -1.88
N SER A 142 -3.19 -28.85 -2.40
CA SER A 142 -2.18 -29.05 -3.44
C SER A 142 -1.02 -29.91 -2.95
N LEU A 143 -0.62 -29.78 -1.69
CA LEU A 143 0.43 -30.62 -1.11
C LEU A 143 -0.04 -32.07 -0.95
N ALA A 144 -1.28 -32.28 -0.49
CA ALA A 144 -1.88 -33.60 -0.30
C ALA A 144 -2.07 -34.37 -1.62
N THR A 145 -2.32 -33.66 -2.72
CA THR A 145 -2.49 -34.23 -4.08
C THR A 145 -1.17 -34.42 -4.84
N GLY A 146 -0.03 -34.15 -4.20
CA GLY A 146 1.30 -34.37 -4.79
C GLY A 146 1.84 -33.20 -5.64
N GLY A 147 1.29 -32.00 -5.46
CA GLY A 147 1.76 -30.80 -6.15
C GLY A 147 3.20 -30.41 -5.80
N MET A 148 3.86 -29.71 -6.73
CA MET A 148 5.23 -29.23 -6.53
C MET A 148 5.31 -28.20 -5.40
N ALA A 149 6.34 -28.27 -4.56
CA ALA A 149 6.52 -27.31 -3.46
C ALA A 149 6.53 -25.83 -3.91
N MET A 150 7.01 -25.56 -5.11
CA MET A 150 7.03 -24.20 -5.71
C MET A 150 5.62 -23.63 -5.94
N THR A 151 4.62 -24.46 -6.29
CA THR A 151 3.24 -23.97 -6.47
C THR A 151 2.62 -23.64 -5.12
N CYS A 152 2.88 -24.45 -4.10
CA CYS A 152 2.42 -24.21 -2.73
C CYS A 152 2.99 -22.89 -2.17
N ILE A 153 4.29 -22.62 -2.36
CA ILE A 153 4.92 -21.36 -1.93
C ILE A 153 4.29 -20.16 -2.65
N SER A 154 4.05 -20.29 -3.96
CA SER A 154 3.40 -19.23 -4.75
C SER A 154 2.00 -18.93 -4.24
N ILE A 155 1.21 -19.97 -3.94
CA ILE A 155 -0.15 -19.82 -3.41
C ILE A 155 -0.14 -19.19 -2.01
N LEU A 156 0.77 -19.62 -1.13
CA LEU A 156 0.94 -19.03 0.20
C LEU A 156 1.38 -17.56 0.14
N SER A 157 2.20 -17.20 -0.84
CA SER A 157 2.64 -15.81 -1.01
C SER A 157 1.47 -14.85 -1.28
N MET A 158 0.38 -15.33 -1.90
CA MET A 158 -0.83 -14.54 -2.16
C MET A 158 -1.65 -14.25 -0.91
N ALA A 159 -1.46 -15.00 0.19
CA ALA A 159 -2.15 -14.69 1.44
C ALA A 159 -1.73 -13.31 1.99
N VAL A 160 -0.45 -12.93 1.81
CA VAL A 160 0.10 -11.66 2.30
C VAL A 160 -0.61 -10.43 1.72
N PRO A 161 -0.70 -10.22 0.39
CA PRO A 161 -1.40 -9.07 -0.16
C PRO A 161 -2.89 -9.05 0.21
N PHE A 162 -3.55 -10.21 0.30
CA PHE A 162 -4.96 -10.26 0.75
C PHE A 162 -5.11 -9.84 2.21
N SER A 163 -4.23 -10.28 3.10
CA SER A 163 -4.23 -9.82 4.50
C SER A 163 -4.00 -8.30 4.60
N ILE A 164 -3.08 -7.73 3.81
CA ILE A 164 -2.84 -6.28 3.79
C ILE A 164 -4.11 -5.52 3.36
N LEU A 165 -4.80 -6.00 2.33
CA LEU A 165 -6.06 -5.40 1.88
C LEU A 165 -7.16 -5.55 2.93
N ALA A 166 -7.26 -6.70 3.59
CA ALA A 166 -8.23 -6.94 4.66
C ALA A 166 -8.03 -5.98 5.84
N ILE A 167 -6.77 -5.76 6.26
CA ILE A 167 -6.38 -4.81 7.31
C ILE A 167 -6.66 -3.37 6.86
N LYS A 168 -6.37 -3.03 5.60
CA LYS A 168 -6.65 -1.70 5.05
C LYS A 168 -8.14 -1.36 5.14
N TRP A 169 -9.01 -2.26 4.71
CA TRP A 169 -10.45 -2.02 4.70
C TRP A 169 -11.07 -2.01 6.10
N SER A 170 -10.61 -2.89 7.02
CA SER A 170 -11.05 -2.84 8.42
C SER A 170 -10.63 -1.54 9.10
N TYR A 171 -9.40 -1.06 8.84
CA TYR A 171 -8.94 0.22 9.34
C TYR A 171 -9.79 1.40 8.82
N ARG A 172 -10.16 1.39 7.53
CA ARG A 172 -11.06 2.41 6.97
C ARG A 172 -12.45 2.38 7.58
N ALA A 173 -13.01 1.20 7.84
CA ALA A 173 -14.29 1.08 8.55
C ALA A 173 -14.20 1.67 9.96
N TRP A 174 -13.14 1.34 10.70
CA TRP A 174 -12.89 1.85 12.04
C TRP A 174 -12.68 3.38 12.08
N GLN A 175 -11.96 3.95 11.11
CA GLN A 175 -11.76 5.40 11.00
C GLN A 175 -13.08 6.17 10.78
N VAL A 176 -14.00 5.59 10.02
CA VAL A 176 -15.32 6.19 9.77
C VAL A 176 -16.19 6.07 11.03
N HIS A 177 -16.18 4.93 11.70
CA HIS A 177 -16.94 4.70 12.94
C HIS A 177 -16.52 5.63 14.08
N THR A 178 -15.22 5.86 14.24
CA THR A 178 -14.66 6.67 15.34
C THR A 178 -14.49 8.14 14.99
N GLY A 179 -14.67 8.53 13.72
CA GLY A 179 -14.38 9.88 13.24
C GLY A 179 -12.89 10.27 13.28
N THR A 180 -11.97 9.36 13.61
CA THR A 180 -10.53 9.65 13.73
C THR A 180 -9.82 9.63 12.38
N LEU A 181 -10.35 10.34 11.38
CA LEU A 181 -9.72 10.48 10.07
C LEU A 181 -8.39 11.25 10.20
N TYR A 182 -7.32 10.62 9.71
CA TYR A 182 -5.96 11.16 9.60
C TYR A 182 -5.31 11.57 10.92
N VAL A 183 -5.64 10.89 12.03
CA VAL A 183 -4.97 11.09 13.32
C VAL A 183 -3.67 10.28 13.38
N GLU A 184 -2.57 10.94 13.72
CA GLU A 184 -1.26 10.30 13.90
C GLU A 184 -1.31 9.23 15.01
N GLY A 185 -0.69 8.08 14.77
CA GLY A 185 -0.66 6.98 15.75
C GLY A 185 -1.95 6.13 15.85
N ALA A 186 -3.05 6.55 15.22
CA ALA A 186 -4.33 5.81 15.26
C ALA A 186 -4.21 4.39 14.70
N PHE A 187 -3.43 4.19 13.64
CA PHE A 187 -3.16 2.85 13.09
C PHE A 187 -2.46 1.93 14.08
N LYS A 188 -1.48 2.44 14.85
CA LYS A 188 -0.77 1.65 15.85
C LYS A 188 -1.70 1.20 16.97
N GLN A 189 -2.61 2.08 17.41
CA GLN A 189 -3.62 1.74 18.40
C GLN A 189 -4.61 0.71 17.86
N PHE A 190 -5.06 0.88 16.61
CA PHE A 190 -5.93 -0.07 15.92
C PHE A 190 -5.33 -1.49 15.86
N VAL A 191 -4.08 -1.62 15.41
CA VAL A 191 -3.40 -2.92 15.34
C VAL A 191 -3.18 -3.52 16.73
N LYS A 192 -2.76 -2.71 17.71
CA LYS A 192 -2.55 -3.16 19.10
C LYS A 192 -3.82 -3.68 19.77
N ARG A 193 -4.97 -3.07 19.47
CA ARG A 193 -6.27 -3.48 20.02
C ARG A 193 -6.88 -4.69 19.30
N GLY A 194 -6.25 -5.18 18.23
CA GLY A 194 -6.76 -6.34 17.49
C GLY A 194 -8.04 -6.07 16.68
N LEU A 195 -8.38 -4.79 16.45
CA LEU A 195 -9.61 -4.37 15.74
C LEU A 195 -9.62 -4.73 14.24
N TRP A 196 -8.54 -5.32 13.74
CA TRP A 196 -8.42 -5.85 12.39
C TRP A 196 -8.97 -7.28 12.26
N LEU A 197 -9.22 -7.96 13.38
CA LEU A 197 -9.81 -9.29 13.41
C LEU A 197 -11.34 -9.21 13.29
N PRO A 198 -11.97 -10.10 12.49
CA PRO A 198 -13.42 -10.18 12.42
C PRO A 198 -14.01 -10.51 13.80
N GLY A 199 -14.96 -9.70 14.27
CA GLY A 199 -15.74 -9.97 15.50
C GLY A 199 -15.23 -9.26 16.76
N VAL A 200 -14.13 -8.53 16.70
CA VAL A 200 -13.73 -7.61 17.77
C VAL A 200 -14.49 -6.31 17.56
N GLU A 201 -15.56 -6.09 18.34
CA GLU A 201 -16.28 -4.83 18.33
C GLU A 201 -15.42 -3.72 18.95
N ALA A 202 -15.51 -2.52 18.37
CA ALA A 202 -14.72 -1.35 18.75
C ALA A 202 -15.36 -0.57 19.89
#